data_AF-A0A8B6CVL8-F1
#
_entry.id   AF-A0A8B6CVL8-F1
#
_cell.length_a   1.000
_cell.length_b   1.000
_cell.length_c   1.000
_cell.angle_alpha   90.00
_cell.angle_beta   90.00
_cell.angle_gamma   90.00
#
_symmetry.space_group_name_H-M   'P 1'
#
loop_
_entity.id
_entity.type
_entity.pdbx_description
1 polymer ?
#
loop_
_entity_poly.entity_id
_entity_poly.type
_entity_poly.pdbx_seq_one_letter_code
_entity_poly.pdbx_strand_id
1 'polypeptide(L)'
;MSPLVKTCVPFATKLTTKIDVNKKYEECVKTLNTLQSNAQTLEKTRLTRDKLAPLHVPNMVKWASRVGITLDDIDRLKVIHVSGTKGKGSTCAYCESILRHQGFKTGFFSSPHLVEVRERFQVNGQPLSREKFVDYFWDVYNKLEATKIFCFMTSEFYRNLCEIQ
;
A
#
# COMPACT_ATOMS: atom_id res chain seq x y z
N MET A 1 31.18 43.16 16.60
CA MET A 1 29.81 43.15 16.03
C MET A 1 29.92 42.79 14.56
N SER A 2 29.77 41.51 14.21
CA SER A 2 29.75 41.02 12.83
C SER A 2 28.30 40.98 12.32
N PRO A 3 28.00 41.50 11.12
CA PRO A 3 26.65 41.48 10.61
C PRO A 3 26.26 40.08 10.14
N LEU A 4 25.07 39.65 10.56
CA LEU A 4 24.42 38.41 10.17
C LEU A 4 24.08 38.44 8.66
N VAL A 5 24.79 37.64 7.86
CA VAL A 5 24.41 37.31 6.49
C VAL A 5 23.20 36.38 6.56
N LYS A 6 21.99 36.93 6.43
CA LYS A 6 20.78 36.15 6.17
C LYS A 6 20.87 35.64 4.73
N THR A 7 21.31 34.40 4.54
CA THR A 7 21.22 33.72 3.24
C THR A 7 19.76 33.47 2.90
N CYS A 8 19.20 34.27 2.00
CA CYS A 8 17.94 33.98 1.33
C CYS A 8 18.11 32.74 0.44
N VAL A 9 17.64 31.58 0.91
CA VAL A 9 17.51 30.39 0.05
C VAL A 9 16.30 30.61 -0.88
N PRO A 10 16.43 30.45 -2.21
CA PRO A 10 15.45 30.98 -3.17
C PRO A 10 14.13 30.19 -3.20
N PHE A 11 13.03 30.91 -3.05
CA PHE A 11 11.63 30.45 -3.13
C PHE A 11 11.30 29.66 -4.43
N ALA A 12 11.97 29.98 -5.54
CA ALA A 12 11.75 29.35 -6.85
C ALA A 12 12.09 27.84 -6.89
N THR A 13 13.17 27.41 -6.22
CA THR A 13 13.58 26.00 -6.19
C THR A 13 12.59 25.13 -5.42
N LYS A 14 11.91 25.71 -4.42
CA LYS A 14 10.87 25.02 -3.63
C LYS A 14 9.56 24.86 -4.41
N LEU A 15 9.31 25.71 -5.41
CA LEU A 15 8.10 25.66 -6.24
C LEU A 15 8.26 24.62 -7.37
N THR A 16 9.42 24.58 -8.03
CA THR A 16 9.71 23.62 -9.10
C THR A 16 9.72 22.17 -8.58
N THR A 17 10.32 21.94 -7.42
CA THR A 17 10.30 20.62 -6.74
C THR A 17 8.90 20.17 -6.38
N LYS A 18 8.03 21.07 -5.89
CA LYS A 18 6.62 20.74 -5.61
C LYS A 18 5.83 20.37 -6.87
N ILE A 19 6.07 21.06 -7.98
CA ILE A 19 5.41 20.77 -9.27
C ILE A 19 5.83 19.38 -9.78
N ASP A 20 7.12 19.05 -9.70
CA ASP A 20 7.65 17.74 -10.11
C ASP A 20 7.05 16.59 -9.29
N VAL A 21 6.96 16.74 -7.96
CA VAL A 21 6.34 15.72 -7.09
C VAL A 21 4.87 15.48 -7.44
N ASN A 22 4.11 16.54 -7.70
CA ASN A 22 2.68 16.42 -8.03
C ASN A 22 2.48 15.64 -9.33
N LYS A 23 3.29 15.92 -10.36
CA LYS A 23 3.23 15.21 -11.64
C LYS A 23 3.55 13.72 -11.47
N LYS A 24 4.60 13.39 -10.71
CA LYS A 24 4.96 11.99 -10.39
C LYS A 24 3.86 11.27 -9.60
N TYR A 25 3.21 11.97 -8.68
CA TYR A 25 2.09 11.43 -7.93
C TYR A 25 0.88 11.13 -8.82
N GLU A 26 0.53 12.04 -9.73
CA GLU A 26 -0.56 11.82 -10.69
C GLU A 26 -0.29 10.62 -11.62
N GLU A 27 0.95 10.47 -12.10
CA GLU A 27 1.38 9.31 -12.89
C GLU A 27 1.28 8.00 -12.11
N CYS A 28 1.72 8.02 -10.85
CA CYS A 28 1.61 6.90 -9.93
C CYS A 28 0.14 6.50 -9.71
N VAL A 29 -0.75 7.45 -9.43
CA VAL A 29 -2.19 7.19 -9.27
C VAL A 29 -2.81 6.65 -10.57
N LYS A 30 -2.41 7.21 -11.73
CA LYS A 30 -2.89 6.73 -13.04
C LYS A 30 -2.49 5.28 -13.27
N THR A 31 -1.26 4.92 -12.95
CA THR A 31 -0.75 3.54 -13.04
C THR A 31 -1.45 2.62 -12.05
N LEU A 32 -1.63 3.05 -10.80
CA LEU A 32 -2.36 2.28 -9.79
C LEU A 32 -3.79 1.96 -10.23
N ASN A 33 -4.46 2.91 -10.88
CA ASN A 33 -5.83 2.72 -11.36
C ASN A 33 -5.92 1.70 -12.51
N THR A 34 -4.88 1.50 -13.32
CA THR A 34 -4.88 0.45 -14.35
C THR A 34 -4.79 -0.96 -13.75
N LEU A 35 -4.30 -1.10 -12.52
CA LEU A 35 -4.18 -2.37 -11.81
C LEU A 35 -5.47 -2.79 -11.10
N GLN A 36 -6.47 -1.91 -11.01
CA GLN A 36 -7.69 -2.24 -10.29
C GLN A 36 -8.56 -3.22 -11.07
N SER A 37 -9.04 -4.25 -10.37
CA SER A 37 -9.92 -5.25 -10.96
C SER A 37 -11.24 -4.62 -11.42
N ASN A 38 -11.59 -4.83 -12.68
CA ASN A 38 -12.86 -4.38 -13.24
C ASN A 38 -14.06 -5.07 -12.54
N ALA A 39 -15.25 -4.46 -12.66
CA ALA A 39 -16.48 -4.95 -12.01
C ALA A 39 -16.80 -6.41 -12.34
N GLN A 40 -16.49 -6.87 -13.56
CA GLN A 40 -16.69 -8.25 -13.99
C GLN A 40 -15.76 -9.24 -13.27
N THR A 41 -14.50 -8.85 -12.99
CA THR A 41 -13.58 -9.66 -12.19
C THR A 41 -14.04 -9.75 -10.74
N LEU A 42 -14.58 -8.65 -10.19
CA LEU A 42 -15.14 -8.64 -8.83
C LEU A 42 -16.34 -9.57 -8.70
N GLU A 43 -17.22 -9.58 -9.72
CA GLU A 43 -18.38 -10.47 -9.76
C GLU A 43 -17.97 -11.95 -9.87
N LYS A 44 -17.04 -12.28 -10.77
CA LYS A 44 -16.47 -13.63 -10.88
C LYS A 44 -15.83 -14.09 -9.57
N THR A 45 -15.07 -13.21 -8.92
CA THR A 45 -14.44 -13.49 -7.61
C THR A 45 -15.50 -13.71 -6.52
N ARG A 46 -16.65 -13.04 -6.59
CA ARG A 46 -17.76 -13.26 -5.66
C ARG A 46 -18.38 -14.65 -5.84
N LEU A 47 -18.46 -15.13 -7.09
CA LEU A 47 -18.99 -16.45 -7.44
C LEU A 47 -18.01 -17.59 -7.14
N THR A 48 -16.70 -17.36 -7.29
CA THR A 48 -15.64 -18.35 -7.05
C THR A 48 -14.97 -18.21 -5.69
N ARG A 49 -15.52 -17.35 -4.80
CA ARG A 49 -14.93 -16.95 -3.53
C ARG A 49 -14.50 -18.15 -2.68
N ASP A 50 -15.37 -19.16 -2.58
CA ASP A 50 -15.12 -20.32 -1.74
C ASP A 50 -14.02 -21.24 -2.30
N LYS A 51 -13.87 -21.29 -3.64
CA LYS A 51 -12.82 -22.09 -4.30
C LYS A 51 -11.45 -21.43 -4.24
N LEU A 52 -11.40 -20.09 -4.29
CA LEU A 52 -10.15 -19.33 -4.29
C LEU A 52 -9.68 -18.91 -2.89
N ALA A 53 -10.56 -18.95 -1.89
CA ALA A 53 -10.24 -18.60 -0.50
C ALA A 53 -8.96 -19.28 0.04
N PRO A 54 -8.71 -20.59 -0.21
CA PRO A 54 -7.49 -21.24 0.27
C PRO A 54 -6.20 -20.67 -0.35
N LEU A 55 -6.28 -20.06 -1.54
CA LEU A 55 -5.12 -19.50 -2.24
C LEU A 55 -4.80 -18.07 -1.83
N HIS A 56 -5.71 -17.37 -1.14
CA HIS A 56 -5.50 -15.96 -0.78
C HIS A 56 -4.30 -15.76 0.13
N VAL A 57 -4.20 -16.51 1.22
CA VAL A 57 -3.07 -16.40 2.16
C VAL A 57 -1.75 -16.82 1.51
N PRO A 58 -1.63 -17.99 0.86
CA PRO A 58 -0.40 -18.37 0.15
C PRO A 58 0.04 -17.34 -0.89
N ASN A 59 -0.89 -16.78 -1.66
CA ASN A 59 -0.58 -15.73 -2.62
C ASN A 59 -0.07 -14.46 -1.94
N MET A 60 -0.69 -14.03 -0.84
CA MET A 60 -0.21 -12.88 -0.07
C MET A 60 1.22 -13.09 0.45
N VAL A 61 1.53 -14.28 0.99
CA VAL A 61 2.89 -14.62 1.44
C VAL A 61 3.89 -14.59 0.27
N LYS A 62 3.50 -15.15 -0.88
CA LYS A 62 4.30 -15.11 -2.10
C LYS A 62 4.57 -13.68 -2.56
N TRP A 63 3.56 -12.80 -2.56
CA TRP A 63 3.72 -11.40 -2.96
C TRP A 63 4.58 -10.62 -1.96
N ALA A 64 4.42 -10.84 -0.66
CA ALA A 64 5.25 -10.24 0.38
C ALA A 64 6.74 -10.63 0.20
N SER A 65 7.01 -11.92 -0.01
CA SER A 65 8.36 -12.41 -0.26
C SER A 65 9.00 -11.76 -1.50
N ARG A 66 8.23 -11.59 -2.58
CA ARG A 66 8.70 -10.95 -3.83
C ARG A 66 9.08 -9.47 -3.68
N VAL A 67 8.50 -8.77 -2.70
CA VAL A 67 8.86 -7.38 -2.41
C VAL A 67 9.95 -7.26 -1.33
N GLY A 68 10.45 -8.40 -0.84
CA GLY A 68 11.48 -8.48 0.21
C GLY A 68 10.92 -8.29 1.62
N ILE A 69 9.62 -8.51 1.83
CA ILE A 69 8.98 -8.50 3.16
C ILE A 69 8.88 -9.94 3.65
N THR A 70 9.47 -10.21 4.81
CA THR A 70 9.39 -11.53 5.46
C THR A 70 8.17 -11.61 6.37
N LEU A 71 7.78 -12.83 6.76
CA LEU A 71 6.72 -13.01 7.76
C LEU A 71 7.14 -12.46 9.12
N ASP A 72 8.42 -12.57 9.48
CA ASP A 72 8.96 -12.00 10.72
C ASP A 72 8.81 -10.47 10.78
N ASP A 73 8.94 -9.77 9.65
CA ASP A 73 8.71 -8.32 9.59
C ASP A 73 7.26 -7.96 9.91
N ILE A 74 6.31 -8.79 9.45
CA ILE A 74 4.88 -8.61 9.69
C ILE A 74 4.54 -8.94 11.15
N ASP A 75 5.07 -10.05 11.68
CA ASP A 75 4.79 -10.52 13.05
C ASP A 75 5.35 -9.60 14.14
N ARG A 76 6.38 -8.81 13.83
CA ARG A 76 6.89 -7.76 14.72
C ARG A 76 5.90 -6.62 14.92
N LEU A 77 4.96 -6.41 13.99
CA LEU A 77 3.96 -5.35 14.08
C LEU A 77 2.88 -5.70 15.11
N LYS A 78 2.44 -4.71 15.88
CA LYS A 78 1.28 -4.84 16.77
C LYS A 78 0.02 -4.44 16.02
N VAL A 79 -0.65 -5.45 15.45
CA VAL A 79 -1.78 -5.25 14.52
C VAL A 79 -3.12 -5.45 15.24
N ILE A 80 -4.01 -4.47 15.11
CA ILE A 80 -5.44 -4.61 15.44
C ILE A 80 -6.18 -4.83 14.11
N HIS A 81 -6.72 -6.03 13.92
CA HIS A 81 -7.50 -6.37 12.73
C HIS A 81 -8.99 -6.27 13.03
N VAL A 82 -9.71 -5.42 12.30
CA VAL A 82 -11.15 -5.22 12.47
C VAL A 82 -11.91 -5.74 11.26
N SER A 83 -12.78 -6.72 11.46
CA SER A 83 -13.67 -7.30 10.44
C SER A 83 -15.14 -7.03 10.78
N GLY A 84 -16.04 -7.19 9.81
CA GLY A 84 -17.49 -7.02 9.98
C GLY A 84 -18.16 -6.38 8.76
N THR A 85 -19.47 -6.14 8.80
CA THR A 85 -20.23 -5.57 7.66
C THR A 85 -20.36 -4.04 7.76
N LYS A 86 -20.46 -3.50 8.97
CA LYS A 86 -20.59 -2.06 9.26
C LYS A 86 -19.61 -1.64 10.37
N GLY A 87 -19.34 -0.35 10.50
CA GLY A 87 -18.57 0.20 11.63
C GLY A 87 -17.05 0.04 11.58
N LYS A 88 -16.47 -0.88 10.78
CA LYS A 88 -15.02 -1.13 10.69
C LYS A 88 -14.15 0.13 10.63
N GLY A 89 -14.46 1.04 9.70
CA GLY A 89 -13.70 2.28 9.52
C GLY A 89 -13.75 3.17 10.75
N SER A 90 -14.94 3.35 11.32
CA SER A 90 -15.14 4.13 12.56
C SER A 90 -14.44 3.50 13.75
N THR A 91 -14.54 2.18 13.92
CA THR A 91 -13.86 1.45 15.00
C THR A 91 -12.34 1.58 14.88
N CYS A 92 -11.77 1.36 13.69
CA CYS A 92 -10.34 1.55 13.47
C CYS A 92 -9.89 2.99 13.74
N ALA A 93 -10.70 3.99 13.36
CA ALA A 93 -10.38 5.39 13.58
C ALA A 93 -10.40 5.76 15.07
N TYR A 94 -11.35 5.23 15.83
CA TYR A 94 -11.38 5.39 17.28
C TYR A 94 -10.19 4.70 17.95
N CYS A 95 -9.86 3.46 17.57
CA CYS A 95 -8.69 2.76 18.09
C CYS A 95 -7.39 3.52 17.79
N GLU A 96 -7.19 3.99 16.56
CA GLU A 96 -6.04 4.81 16.17
C GLU A 96 -5.93 6.06 17.03
N SER A 97 -7.04 6.81 17.14
CA SER A 97 -7.05 8.08 17.86
C SER A 97 -6.71 7.87 19.33
N ILE A 98 -7.33 6.89 20.00
CA ILE A 98 -7.06 6.59 21.41
C ILE A 98 -5.58 6.21 21.61
N LEU A 99 -5.05 5.29 20.80
CA LEU A 99 -3.65 4.85 20.93
C LEU A 99 -2.67 5.99 20.66
N ARG A 100 -2.93 6.84 19.68
CA ARG A 100 -2.10 8.00 19.39
C ARG A 100 -2.10 9.00 20.55
N HIS A 101 -3.25 9.25 21.17
CA HIS A 101 -3.34 10.12 22.35
C HIS A 101 -2.62 9.54 23.58
N GLN A 102 -2.45 8.22 23.64
CA GLN A 102 -1.64 7.54 24.66
C GLN A 102 -0.13 7.55 24.34
N GLY A 103 0.29 8.23 23.28
CA GLY A 103 1.71 8.39 22.91
C GLY A 103 2.28 7.26 22.05
N PHE A 104 1.46 6.32 21.58
CA PHE A 104 1.93 5.29 20.65
C PHE A 104 2.10 5.85 19.24
N LYS A 105 3.11 5.35 18.53
CA LYS A 105 3.23 5.55 17.08
C LYS A 105 2.22 4.66 16.37
N THR A 106 1.24 5.26 15.71
CA THR A 106 0.12 4.54 15.10
C THR A 106 0.23 4.51 13.59
N GLY A 107 -0.21 3.39 13.01
CA GLY A 107 -0.53 3.27 11.59
C GLY A 107 -2.02 2.97 11.45
N PHE A 108 -2.64 3.51 10.41
CA PHE A 108 -4.05 3.28 10.11
C PHE A 108 -4.23 2.98 8.63
N PHE A 109 -4.96 1.88 8.38
CA PHE A 109 -5.31 1.42 7.05
C PHE A 109 -6.84 1.32 6.92
N SER A 110 -7.39 1.94 5.88
CA SER A 110 -8.82 1.85 5.56
C SER A 110 -9.07 1.80 4.06
N SER A 111 -10.20 1.22 3.67
CA SER A 111 -10.68 1.22 2.29
C SER A 111 -12.22 1.23 2.27
N PRO A 112 -12.87 1.93 1.33
CA PRO A 112 -12.30 2.77 0.27
C PRO A 112 -11.79 4.13 0.77
N HIS A 113 -11.28 4.97 -0.14
CA HIS A 113 -10.99 6.40 0.13
C HIS A 113 -12.15 7.26 -0.40
N LEU A 114 -12.27 8.51 0.08
CA LEU A 114 -13.31 9.44 -0.39
C LEU A 114 -12.80 10.37 -1.50
N VAL A 115 -11.64 11.01 -1.30
CA VAL A 115 -11.11 11.98 -2.27
C VAL A 115 -9.76 11.53 -2.81
N GLU A 116 -8.80 11.19 -1.94
CA GLU A 116 -7.45 10.80 -2.32
C GLU A 116 -7.06 9.40 -1.82
N VAL A 117 -6.34 8.64 -2.65
CA VAL A 117 -5.83 7.29 -2.31
C VAL A 117 -5.01 7.28 -1.01
N ARG A 118 -4.28 8.36 -0.72
CA ARG A 118 -3.43 8.49 0.46
C ARG A 118 -4.23 8.49 1.78
N GLU A 119 -5.53 8.80 1.76
CA GLU A 119 -6.40 8.71 2.94
C GLU A 119 -6.42 7.29 3.53
N ARG A 120 -6.16 6.28 2.68
CA ARG A 120 -6.09 4.87 3.08
C ARG A 120 -4.89 4.53 3.94
N PHE A 121 -3.85 5.37 3.95
CA PHE A 121 -2.59 5.12 4.66
C PHE A 121 -2.25 6.32 5.53
N GLN A 122 -2.50 6.19 6.83
CA GLN A 122 -2.19 7.26 7.78
C GLN A 122 -1.15 6.80 8.79
N VAL A 123 -0.21 7.68 9.11
CA VAL A 123 0.78 7.49 10.17
C VAL A 123 0.62 8.63 11.14
N ASN A 124 0.40 8.30 12.42
CA ASN A 124 0.12 9.28 13.47
C ASN A 124 -1.04 10.23 13.12
N GLY A 125 -2.14 9.69 12.58
CA GLY A 125 -3.32 10.46 12.19
C GLY A 125 -3.14 11.38 10.98
N GLN A 126 -2.03 11.28 10.24
CA GLN A 126 -1.77 12.08 9.05
C GLN A 126 -1.66 11.19 7.81
N PRO A 127 -2.34 11.52 6.70
CA PRO A 127 -2.14 10.83 5.43
C PRO A 127 -0.67 10.85 5.00
N LEU A 128 -0.23 9.76 4.38
CA LEU A 128 1.12 9.67 3.83
C LEU A 128 1.38 10.82 2.84
N SER A 129 2.58 11.40 2.85
CA SER A 129 2.95 12.47 1.90
C SER A 129 2.98 11.95 0.46
N ARG A 130 2.84 12.84 -0.53
CA ARG A 130 2.85 12.47 -1.95
C ARG A 130 4.19 11.87 -2.36
N GLU A 131 5.28 12.42 -1.84
CA GLU A 131 6.66 11.97 -2.08
C GLU A 131 6.83 10.51 -1.61
N LYS A 132 6.52 10.24 -0.33
CA LYS A 132 6.62 8.90 0.22
C LYS A 132 5.71 7.90 -0.48
N PHE A 133 4.52 8.34 -0.88
CA PHE A 133 3.60 7.48 -1.62
C PHE A 133 4.18 7.06 -2.97
N VAL A 134 4.76 8.01 -3.71
CA VAL A 134 5.44 7.75 -4.99
C VAL A 134 6.61 6.80 -4.79
N ASP A 135 7.45 7.05 -3.78
CA ASP A 135 8.64 6.23 -3.49
C ASP A 135 8.25 4.78 -3.20
N TYR A 136 7.30 4.56 -2.28
CA TYR A 136 6.87 3.20 -1.92
C TYR A 136 6.10 2.50 -3.02
N PHE A 137 5.29 3.23 -3.80
CA PHE A 137 4.58 2.65 -4.93
C PHE A 137 5.55 2.09 -5.96
N TRP A 138 6.52 2.89 -6.42
CA TRP A 138 7.45 2.46 -7.45
C TRP A 138 8.41 1.38 -6.94
N ASP A 139 8.83 1.42 -5.67
CA ASP A 139 9.61 0.34 -5.07
C ASP A 139 8.86 -1.00 -5.16
N VAL A 140 7.61 -1.05 -4.70
CA VAL A 140 6.79 -2.26 -4.72
C VAL A 140 6.47 -2.68 -6.16
N TYR A 141 6.03 -1.74 -7.01
CA TYR A 141 5.65 -2.00 -8.39
C TYR A 141 6.83 -2.60 -9.19
N ASN A 142 8.02 -1.99 -9.11
CA ASN A 142 9.19 -2.44 -9.85
C ASN A 142 9.69 -3.81 -9.36
N LYS A 143 9.67 -4.07 -8.05
CA LYS A 143 10.00 -5.40 -7.50
C LYS A 143 9.03 -6.48 -7.99
N LEU A 144 7.73 -6.17 -8.03
CA LEU A 144 6.73 -7.09 -8.54
C LEU A 144 6.87 -7.31 -10.05
N GLU A 145 7.09 -6.27 -10.85
CA GLU A 145 7.29 -6.44 -12.30
C GLU A 145 8.59 -7.20 -12.62
N ALA A 146 9.70 -6.92 -11.92
CA ALA A 146 10.96 -7.64 -12.11
C ALA A 146 10.86 -9.14 -11.79
N THR A 147 10.06 -9.50 -10.78
CA THR A 147 9.87 -10.90 -10.36
C THR A 147 8.74 -11.63 -11.10
N LYS A 148 8.05 -10.94 -12.03
CA LYS A 148 6.90 -11.47 -12.77
C LYS A 148 7.28 -12.67 -13.64
N ILE A 149 8.47 -12.65 -14.25
CA ILE A 149 8.98 -13.70 -15.14
C ILE A 149 9.28 -15.00 -14.36
N PHE A 150 9.89 -14.90 -13.18
CA PHE A 150 10.19 -16.06 -12.32
C PHE A 150 8.91 -16.75 -11.80
N CYS A 151 7.82 -15.99 -11.67
CA CYS A 151 6.52 -16.49 -11.24
C CYS A 151 5.80 -17.32 -12.31
N PHE A 152 5.96 -17.01 -13.60
CA PHE A 152 5.33 -17.79 -14.68
C PHE A 152 5.91 -19.21 -14.74
N MET A 153 7.25 -19.33 -14.69
CA MET A 153 7.95 -20.63 -14.68
C MET A 153 7.57 -21.50 -13.48
N THR A 154 7.41 -20.90 -12.29
CA THR A 154 7.00 -21.64 -11.09
C THR A 154 5.51 -21.96 -11.07
N SER A 155 4.66 -21.18 -11.73
CA SER A 155 3.22 -21.46 -11.83
C SER A 155 2.88 -22.62 -12.78
N GLU A 156 3.64 -22.82 -13.87
CA GLU A 156 3.56 -24.03 -14.69
C GLU A 156 3.97 -25.27 -13.89
N PHE A 157 5.03 -25.16 -13.09
CA PHE A 157 5.49 -26.24 -12.22
C PHE A 157 4.45 -26.62 -11.16
N TYR A 158 3.81 -25.65 -10.50
CA TYR A 158 2.72 -25.89 -9.55
C TYR A 158 1.41 -26.34 -10.20
N ARG A 159 1.11 -25.92 -11.44
CA ARG A 159 -0.01 -26.50 -12.22
C ARG A 159 0.22 -27.97 -12.51
N ASN A 160 1.43 -28.36 -12.92
CA ASN A 160 1.78 -29.75 -13.18
C ASN A 160 1.76 -30.62 -11.91
N LEU A 161 1.99 -30.05 -10.73
CA LEU A 161 1.86 -30.78 -9.45
C LEU A 161 0.41 -31.00 -9.03
N CYS A 162 -0.51 -30.07 -9.34
CA CYS A 162 -1.94 -30.25 -9.06
C CYS A 162 -2.67 -31.16 -10.07
N GLU A 163 -2.08 -31.50 -11.21
CA GLU A 163 -2.62 -32.51 -12.14
C GLU A 163 -2.17 -33.95 -11.81
N ILE A 164 -1.31 -34.15 -10.80
CA ILE A 164 -0.80 -35.47 -10.36
C ILE A 164 -1.45 -35.93 -9.02
N GLN A 165 -2.60 -35.35 -8.63
CA GLN A 165 -3.44 -35.92 -7.56
C GLN A 165 -4.86 -36.20 -8.05
#